data_AF-A0A239IXL9-F1
#
_entry.id   AF-A0A239IXL9-F1
#
_cell.length_a   1.000
_cell.length_b   1.000
_cell.length_c   1.000
_cell.angle_alpha   90.00
_cell.angle_beta   90.00
_cell.angle_gamma   90.00
#
_symmetry.space_group_name_H-M   'P 1'
#
loop_
_entity.id
_entity.type
_entity.pdbx_description
1 polymer ?
#
loop_
_entity_poly.entity_id
_entity_poly.type
_entity_poly.pdbx_seq_one_letter_code
_entity_poly.pdbx_strand_id
1 'polypeptide(L)'
;MSFIRFHLSDLGTARFEVEDQRYRALGAWAIIDISLMMGVCLDALAMVYDVAAGRPVDPWSSEHYDLTLTQQGVTFSNYWADEERGRYTLAEFREVVELYWVFLASRPESSAIVRDFWPDLPRPQAEVLLWEQTWERPHPYRGRLF
;
A
#
# COMPACT_ATOMS: atom_id res chain seq x y z
N MET A 1 -0.84 14.59 -13.16
CA MET A 1 -1.59 13.43 -13.66
C MET A 1 -0.98 12.23 -12.99
N SER A 2 -1.79 11.37 -12.37
CA SER A 2 -1.31 10.14 -11.74
C SER A 2 -1.23 9.04 -12.79
N PHE A 3 -0.12 8.30 -12.87
CA PHE A 3 0.07 7.23 -13.86
C PHE A 3 -0.74 5.95 -13.56
N ILE A 4 -1.34 5.88 -12.36
CA ILE A 4 -2.25 4.83 -11.93
C ILE A 4 -3.47 5.42 -11.21
N ARG A 5 -4.64 4.81 -11.39
CA ARG A 5 -5.87 5.16 -10.68
C ARG A 5 -6.50 3.92 -10.06
N PHE A 6 -6.83 3.99 -8.79
CA PHE A 6 -7.55 2.93 -8.06
C PHE A 6 -9.02 3.28 -7.86
N HIS A 7 -9.88 2.27 -7.93
CA HIS A 7 -11.32 2.41 -7.73
C HIS A 7 -11.94 1.09 -7.24
N LEU A 8 -13.19 1.14 -6.77
CA LEU A 8 -13.97 -0.06 -6.50
C LEU A 8 -14.74 -0.45 -7.75
N SER A 9 -14.79 -1.75 -8.04
CA SER A 9 -15.80 -2.30 -8.95
C SER A 9 -17.19 -2.30 -8.30
N ASP A 10 -18.22 -2.59 -9.09
CA ASP A 10 -19.60 -2.76 -8.63
C ASP A 10 -19.75 -3.85 -7.55
N LEU A 11 -18.82 -4.81 -7.51
CA LEU A 11 -18.78 -5.87 -6.50
C LEU A 11 -17.99 -5.49 -5.24
N GLY A 12 -17.55 -4.23 -5.11
CA GLY A 12 -16.78 -3.75 -3.97
C GLY A 12 -15.34 -4.26 -3.91
N THR A 13 -14.83 -4.83 -5.00
CA THR A 13 -13.41 -5.26 -5.11
C THR A 13 -12.55 -4.13 -5.67
N ALA A 14 -11.32 -3.99 -5.15
CA ALA A 14 -10.37 -3.01 -5.68
C ALA A 14 -9.97 -3.33 -7.13
N ARG A 15 -9.92 -2.30 -7.96
CA ARG A 15 -9.49 -2.34 -9.36
C ARG A 15 -8.58 -1.16 -9.63
N PHE A 16 -7.84 -1.23 -10.74
CA PHE A 16 -6.96 -0.16 -11.15
C PHE A 16 -6.94 0.01 -12.66
N GLU A 17 -6.59 1.22 -13.09
CA GLU A 17 -6.30 1.58 -14.47
C GLU A 17 -4.88 2.19 -14.52
N VAL A 18 -4.11 1.83 -15.55
CA VAL A 18 -2.80 2.40 -15.83
C VAL A 18 -2.78 2.98 -17.23
N GLU A 19 -2.16 4.14 -17.38
CA GLU A 19 -1.92 4.74 -18.69
C GLU A 19 -0.76 4.04 -19.41
N ASP A 20 0.22 3.55 -18.64
CA ASP A 20 1.40 2.84 -19.12
C ASP A 20 1.44 1.42 -18.53
N GLN A 21 1.46 0.41 -19.41
CA GLN A 21 1.45 -1.00 -19.04
C GLN A 21 2.65 -1.43 -18.20
N ARG A 22 3.76 -0.66 -18.20
CA ARG A 22 4.89 -0.89 -17.31
C ARG A 22 4.49 -0.90 -15.83
N TYR A 23 3.45 -0.15 -15.44
CA TYR A 23 2.98 -0.05 -14.06
C TYR A 23 1.89 -1.07 -13.69
N ARG A 24 1.51 -1.95 -14.63
CA ARG A 24 0.45 -2.95 -14.39
C ARG A 24 0.78 -3.85 -13.19
N ALA A 25 2.02 -4.30 -13.05
CA ALA A 25 2.43 -5.14 -11.92
C ALA A 25 2.37 -4.41 -10.57
N LEU A 26 2.68 -3.10 -10.52
CA LEU A 26 2.50 -2.29 -9.31
C LEU A 26 1.04 -2.21 -8.89
N GLY A 27 0.15 -1.96 -9.86
CA GLY A 27 -1.27 -1.90 -9.61
C GLY A 27 -1.83 -3.23 -9.13
N ALA A 28 -1.43 -4.32 -9.77
CA ALA A 28 -1.84 -5.68 -9.43
C ALA A 28 -1.37 -6.07 -8.02
N TRP A 29 -0.10 -5.83 -7.70
CA TRP A 29 0.43 -6.03 -6.35
C TRP A 29 -0.36 -5.24 -5.30
N ALA A 30 -0.64 -3.95 -5.53
CA ALA A 30 -1.38 -3.15 -4.56
C ALA A 30 -2.77 -3.73 -4.28
N ILE A 31 -3.52 -4.15 -5.30
CA ILE A 31 -4.88 -4.70 -5.09
C ILE A 31 -4.90 -6.15 -4.58
N ILE A 32 -3.82 -6.92 -4.77
CA ILE A 32 -3.72 -8.33 -4.36
C ILE A 32 -3.11 -8.44 -2.96
N ASP A 33 -1.89 -7.89 -2.77
CA ASP A 33 -1.11 -8.08 -1.54
C ASP A 33 -1.53 -7.12 -0.43
N ILE A 34 -1.69 -5.82 -0.76
CA ILE A 34 -2.24 -4.87 0.22
C ILE A 34 -3.74 -5.10 0.37
N SER A 35 -4.43 -5.42 -0.73
CA SER A 35 -5.86 -5.65 -0.74
C SER A 35 -6.60 -4.44 -0.12
N LEU A 36 -7.65 -4.66 0.65
CA LEU A 36 -8.41 -3.62 1.32
C LEU A 36 -7.95 -3.36 2.76
N MET A 37 -6.75 -3.84 3.13
CA MET A 37 -6.19 -3.81 4.49
C MET A 37 -5.32 -2.57 4.70
N MET A 38 -5.82 -1.61 5.48
CA MET A 38 -5.13 -0.33 5.72
C MET A 38 -3.80 -0.51 6.47
N GLY A 39 -3.74 -1.40 7.46
CA GLY A 39 -2.51 -1.75 8.16
C GLY A 39 -1.38 -2.22 7.24
N VAL A 40 -1.70 -3.06 6.25
CA VAL A 40 -0.71 -3.56 5.27
C VAL A 40 -0.23 -2.43 4.34
N CYS A 41 -1.10 -1.47 4.02
CA CYS A 41 -0.69 -0.27 3.29
C CYS A 41 0.24 0.62 4.12
N LEU A 42 0.00 0.71 5.44
CA LEU A 42 0.87 1.44 6.37
C LEU A 42 2.23 0.78 6.49
N ASP A 43 2.30 -0.56 6.55
CA ASP A 43 3.57 -1.29 6.50
C ASP A 43 4.37 -0.93 5.24
N ALA A 44 3.73 -0.90 4.07
CA ALA A 44 4.38 -0.50 2.82
C ALA A 44 4.88 0.96 2.85
N LEU A 45 4.09 1.91 3.38
CA LEU A 45 4.51 3.32 3.52
C LEU A 45 5.70 3.46 4.48
N ALA A 46 5.68 2.74 5.60
CA ALA A 46 6.76 2.70 6.56
C ALA A 46 8.04 2.13 5.95
N MET A 47 7.93 1.04 5.19
CA MET A 47 9.03 0.41 4.46
C MET A 47 9.67 1.38 3.46
N VAL A 48 8.88 2.10 2.67
CA VAL A 48 9.37 3.14 1.75
C VAL A 48 10.16 4.21 2.48
N TYR A 49 9.65 4.69 3.61
CA TYR A 49 10.32 5.70 4.41
C TYR A 49 11.65 5.21 4.98
N ASP A 50 11.67 3.98 5.50
CA ASP A 50 12.86 3.36 6.07
C ASP A 50 13.95 3.17 5.00
N VAL A 51 13.59 2.62 3.84
CA VAL A 51 14.52 2.46 2.71
C VAL A 51 15.04 3.80 2.21
N ALA A 52 14.18 4.80 2.03
CA ALA A 52 14.59 6.14 1.60
C ALA A 52 15.62 6.76 2.56
N ALA A 53 15.47 6.50 3.86
CA ALA A 53 16.40 6.93 4.89
C ALA A 53 17.66 6.04 5.03
N GLY A 54 17.83 5.04 4.16
CA GLY A 54 18.98 4.14 4.15
C GLY A 54 18.93 3.06 5.24
N ARG A 55 17.77 2.84 5.86
CA ARG A 55 17.57 1.73 6.78
C ARG A 55 17.24 0.47 5.99
N PRO A 56 17.86 -0.69 6.32
CA PRO A 56 17.48 -1.94 5.72
C PRO A 56 16.04 -2.30 6.13
N VAL A 57 15.34 -2.98 5.23
CA VAL A 57 14.02 -3.54 5.44
C VAL A 57 14.04 -5.00 5.01
N ASP A 58 13.22 -5.82 5.65
CA ASP A 58 13.06 -7.20 5.21
C ASP A 58 12.37 -7.23 3.83
N PRO A 59 12.75 -8.15 2.93
CA PRO A 59 12.03 -8.34 1.68
C PRO A 59 10.56 -8.64 1.97
N TRP A 60 9.68 -8.08 1.15
CA TRP A 60 8.28 -8.42 1.21
C TRP A 60 8.04 -9.64 0.35
N SER A 61 7.46 -10.66 0.97
CA SER A 61 7.14 -11.92 0.31
C SER A 61 5.73 -12.32 0.70
N SER A 62 4.91 -12.57 -0.31
CA SER A 62 3.55 -13.08 -0.17
C SER A 62 3.35 -14.32 -1.03
N GLU A 63 2.14 -14.89 -1.01
CA GLU A 63 1.78 -16.00 -1.90
C GLU A 63 1.78 -15.62 -3.39
N HIS A 64 1.77 -14.32 -3.71
CA HIS A 64 1.64 -13.82 -5.07
C HIS A 64 2.91 -13.13 -5.57
N TYR A 65 3.49 -12.23 -4.78
CA TYR A 65 4.63 -11.42 -5.17
C TYR A 65 5.77 -11.51 -4.16
N ASP A 66 6.99 -11.58 -4.71
CA ASP A 66 8.18 -11.15 -4.03
C ASP A 66 8.58 -9.76 -4.50
N LEU A 67 8.96 -8.93 -3.54
CA LEU A 67 9.55 -7.64 -3.84
C LEU A 67 10.69 -7.29 -2.90
N THR A 68 11.73 -6.72 -3.50
CA THR A 68 12.91 -6.22 -2.80
C THR A 68 12.97 -4.72 -3.01
N LEU A 69 12.92 -3.97 -1.90
CA LEU A 69 13.13 -2.53 -1.92
C LEU A 69 14.54 -2.20 -1.48
N THR A 70 15.19 -1.34 -2.25
CA THR A 70 16.45 -0.70 -1.88
C THR A 70 16.41 0.77 -2.25
N GLN A 71 17.43 1.54 -1.84
CA GLN A 71 17.54 2.95 -2.23
C GLN A 71 17.64 3.13 -3.75
N GLN A 72 18.11 2.10 -4.47
CA GLN A 72 18.24 2.11 -5.93
C GLN A 72 16.90 1.88 -6.64
N GLY A 73 15.90 1.33 -5.96
CA GLY A 73 14.60 1.06 -6.54
C GLY A 73 13.94 -0.18 -5.96
N VAL A 74 12.95 -0.67 -6.69
CA VAL A 74 12.13 -1.82 -6.31
C VAL A 74 12.12 -2.84 -7.42
N THR A 75 12.35 -4.10 -7.10
CA THR A 75 12.22 -5.21 -8.05
C THR A 75 11.05 -6.10 -7.66
N PHE A 76 10.21 -6.44 -8.63
CA PHE A 76 9.02 -7.27 -8.48
C PHE A 76 9.20 -8.59 -9.21
N SER A 77 8.75 -9.67 -8.59
CA SER A 77 8.49 -10.93 -9.25
C SER A 77 7.20 -11.56 -8.76
N ASN A 78 6.25 -11.80 -9.66
CA ASN A 78 5.09 -12.64 -9.36
C ASN A 78 5.47 -14.13 -9.49
N TYR A 79 5.01 -14.96 -8.56
CA TYR A 79 5.29 -16.40 -8.54
C TYR A 79 4.51 -17.20 -9.60
N TRP A 80 3.35 -16.70 -10.01
CA TRP A 80 2.39 -17.40 -10.86
C TRP A 80 2.34 -16.85 -12.29
N ALA A 81 2.84 -15.64 -12.52
CA ALA A 81 2.83 -14.95 -13.80
C ALA A 81 4.20 -14.32 -14.11
N ASP A 82 5.01 -14.99 -14.93
CA ASP A 82 6.37 -14.54 -15.29
C ASP A 82 6.39 -13.17 -16.01
N GLU A 83 5.29 -12.79 -16.64
CA GLU A 83 5.07 -11.50 -17.29
C GLU A 83 4.79 -10.36 -16.29
N GLU A 84 4.44 -10.67 -15.05
CA GLU A 84 4.23 -9.71 -13.97
C GLU A 84 5.51 -9.51 -13.14
N ARG A 85 6.58 -9.12 -13.86
CA ARG A 85 7.87 -8.74 -13.30
C ARG A 85 8.16 -7.28 -13.64
N GLY A 86 8.84 -6.58 -12.75
CA GLY A 86 9.07 -5.14 -12.92
C GLY A 86 10.27 -4.63 -12.15
N ARG A 87 10.81 -3.50 -12.63
CA ARG A 87 11.78 -2.70 -11.90
C ARG A 87 11.29 -1.25 -11.91
N TYR A 88 11.21 -0.66 -10.74
CA TYR A 88 10.68 0.67 -10.54
C TYR A 88 11.64 1.49 -9.69
N THR A 89 11.61 2.79 -9.84
CA THR A 89 12.27 3.68 -8.90
C THR A 89 11.54 3.65 -7.55
N LEU A 90 12.26 3.98 -6.47
CA LEU A 90 11.63 4.11 -5.14
C LEU A 90 10.56 5.21 -5.14
N ALA A 91 10.72 6.25 -5.97
CA ALA A 91 9.75 7.33 -6.12
C ALA A 91 8.44 6.85 -6.77
N GLU A 92 8.51 6.06 -7.84
CA GLU A 92 7.32 5.49 -8.48
C GLU A 92 6.58 4.56 -7.51
N PHE A 93 7.31 3.67 -6.82
CA PHE A 93 6.68 2.77 -5.84
C PHE A 93 6.04 3.56 -4.70
N ARG A 94 6.74 4.57 -4.16
CA ARG A 94 6.20 5.49 -3.15
C ARG A 94 4.89 6.12 -3.60
N GLU A 95 4.86 6.68 -4.81
CA GLU A 95 3.66 7.33 -5.35
C GLU A 95 2.50 6.35 -5.46
N VAL A 96 2.73 5.12 -5.92
CA VAL A 96 1.67 4.08 -5.96
C VAL A 96 1.12 3.79 -4.57
N VAL A 97 1.97 3.58 -3.57
CA VAL A 97 1.52 3.26 -2.21
C VAL A 97 0.77 4.45 -1.59
N GLU A 98 1.22 5.68 -1.82
CA GLU A 98 0.54 6.91 -1.36
C GLU A 98 -0.83 7.07 -2.03
N LEU A 99 -0.93 6.84 -3.35
CA LEU A 99 -2.21 6.86 -4.07
C LEU A 99 -3.15 5.75 -3.59
N TYR A 100 -2.61 4.57 -3.30
CA TYR A 100 -3.40 3.45 -2.77
C TYR A 100 -3.93 3.75 -1.37
N TRP A 101 -3.12 4.39 -0.51
CA TRP A 101 -3.58 4.87 0.78
C TRP A 101 -4.75 5.85 0.64
N VAL A 102 -4.64 6.85 -0.25
CA VAL A 102 -5.72 7.81 -0.50
C VAL A 102 -6.99 7.10 -0.97
N PHE A 103 -6.86 6.11 -1.85
CA PHE A 103 -7.97 5.25 -2.25
C PHE A 103 -8.59 4.52 -1.05
N LEU A 104 -7.79 3.88 -0.20
CA LEU A 104 -8.32 3.16 0.97
C LEU A 104 -8.98 4.11 1.98
N ALA A 105 -8.37 5.25 2.27
CA ALA A 105 -8.83 6.21 3.27
C ALA A 105 -10.08 6.98 2.85
N SER A 106 -10.33 7.11 1.54
CA SER A 106 -11.53 7.77 0.99
C SER A 106 -12.74 6.85 0.87
N ARG A 107 -12.58 5.54 1.14
CA ARG A 107 -13.68 4.60 1.05
C ARG A 107 -14.72 4.87 2.14
N PRO A 108 -16.02 4.84 1.78
CA PRO A 108 -17.07 4.94 2.78
C PRO A 108 -16.98 3.74 3.73
N GLU A 109 -17.10 4.02 5.03
CA GLU A 109 -17.24 2.98 6.02
C GLU A 109 -18.61 2.32 5.89
N SER A 110 -18.65 1.00 5.94
CA SER A 110 -19.92 0.28 6.04
C SER A 110 -20.52 0.54 7.42
N SER A 111 -21.77 0.98 7.47
CA SER A 111 -22.51 1.21 8.72
C SER A 111 -22.74 -0.06 9.54
N ALA A 112 -22.40 -1.23 9.00
CA ALA A 112 -22.48 -2.53 9.68
C ALA A 112 -21.19 -2.93 10.42
N ILE A 113 -20.09 -2.18 10.26
CA ILE A 113 -18.81 -2.48 10.92
C ILE A 113 -18.87 -1.99 12.36
N VAL A 114 -18.79 -2.92 13.32
CA VAL A 114 -18.49 -2.60 14.72
C VAL A 114 -16.98 -2.71 14.90
N ARG A 115 -16.35 -1.67 15.45
CA ARG A 115 -14.91 -1.63 15.71
C ARG A 115 -14.63 -1.78 17.20
N ASP A 116 -13.70 -2.66 17.54
CA ASP A 116 -13.24 -2.86 18.91
C ASP A 116 -12.19 -1.81 19.33
N PHE A 117 -11.44 -1.24 18.37
CA PHE A 117 -10.35 -0.30 18.60
C PHE A 117 -10.70 1.12 18.12
N TRP A 118 -10.55 2.11 19.02
CA TRP A 118 -10.86 3.54 18.81
C TRP A 118 -12.13 3.80 17.97
N PRO A 119 -13.30 3.33 18.42
CA PRO A 119 -14.54 3.44 17.66
C PRO A 119 -14.96 4.88 17.36
N ASP A 120 -14.47 5.84 18.14
CA ASP A 120 -14.80 7.27 18.02
C ASP A 120 -13.94 8.03 16.99
N LEU A 121 -12.91 7.41 16.41
CA LEU A 121 -12.05 8.04 15.41
C LEU A 121 -12.45 7.66 13.97
N PRO A 122 -12.21 8.52 12.96
CA PRO A 122 -12.28 8.08 11.56
C PRO A 122 -11.39 6.85 11.34
N ARG A 123 -11.84 5.84 10.59
CA ARG A 123 -11.10 4.58 10.40
C ARG A 123 -9.64 4.79 10.02
N PRO A 124 -9.29 5.67 9.05
CA PRO A 124 -7.90 5.85 8.68
C PRO A 124 -7.01 6.28 9.85
N GLN A 125 -7.54 7.10 10.77
CA GLN A 125 -6.83 7.54 11.98
C GLN A 125 -6.70 6.41 13.01
N ALA A 126 -7.77 5.62 13.21
CA ALA A 126 -7.75 4.46 14.09
C ALA A 126 -6.71 3.41 13.64
N GLU A 127 -6.63 3.15 12.33
CA GLU A 127 -5.67 2.20 11.74
C GLU A 127 -4.22 2.66 11.93
N VAL A 128 -3.94 3.97 11.83
CA VAL A 128 -2.61 4.52 12.15
C VAL A 128 -2.26 4.32 13.62
N LEU A 129 -3.18 4.59 14.55
CA LEU A 129 -2.92 4.37 15.98
C LEU A 129 -2.73 2.90 16.31
N LEU A 130 -3.51 2.02 15.69
CA LEU A 130 -3.34 0.57 15.83
C LEU A 130 -1.95 0.15 15.36
N TRP A 131 -1.54 0.60 14.18
CA TRP A 131 -0.21 0.34 13.64
C TRP A 131 0.90 0.85 14.56
N GLU A 132 0.80 2.08 15.07
CA GLU A 132 1.79 2.66 15.98
C GLU A 132 1.88 1.90 17.30
N GLN A 133 0.75 1.37 17.80
CA GLN A 133 0.73 0.51 18.97
C GLN A 133 1.39 -0.84 18.67
N THR A 134 1.12 -1.45 17.52
CA THR A 134 1.69 -2.74 17.12
C THR A 134 3.20 -2.68 16.95
N TRP A 135 3.71 -1.63 16.32
CA TRP A 135 5.14 -1.48 16.01
C TRP A 135 5.90 -0.64 17.04
N GLU A 136 5.22 -0.18 18.09
CA GLU A 136 5.75 0.62 19.19
C GLU A 136 6.56 1.85 18.73
N ARG A 137 6.15 2.45 17.60
CA ARG A 137 6.80 3.64 17.04
C ARG A 137 5.80 4.54 16.30
N PRO A 138 6.05 5.87 16.23
CA PRO A 138 5.22 6.76 15.41
C PRO A 138 5.30 6.39 13.93
N HIS A 139 4.16 6.42 13.23
CA HIS A 139 4.14 6.14 11.81
C HIS A 139 4.83 7.29 11.05
N PRO A 140 5.77 7.01 10.13
CA PRO A 140 6.57 8.07 9.51
C PRO A 140 5.78 9.05 8.64
N TYR A 141 4.59 8.65 8.21
CA TYR A 141 3.66 9.50 7.47
C TYR A 141 2.63 10.21 8.36
N ARG A 142 2.75 10.12 9.70
CA ARG A 142 1.85 10.84 10.60
C ARG A 142 1.76 12.32 10.22
N GLY A 143 0.54 12.84 10.09
CA GLY A 143 0.27 14.21 9.65
C GLY A 143 0.34 14.46 8.14
N ARG A 144 0.61 13.43 7.33
CA ARG A 144 0.51 13.47 5.85
C ARG A 144 -0.61 12.58 5.30
N LEU A 145 -1.15 11.71 6.14
CA LEU A 145 -2.16 10.71 5.78
C LEU A 145 -3.60 11.24 5.85
N PHE A 146 -3.80 12.46 6.39
CA PHE A 146 -5.08 13.12 6.64
C PHE A 146 -4.97 14.61 6.36
#